data_AF-A0A536Y4D5-F1
#
_entry.id   AF-A0A536Y4D5-F1
#
_cell.length_a   1.000
_cell.length_b   1.000
_cell.length_c   1.000
_cell.angle_alpha   90.00
_cell.angle_beta   90.00
_cell.angle_gamma   90.00
#
_symmetry.space_group_name_H-M   'P 1'
#
loop_
_entity.id
_entity.type
_entity.pdbx_description
1 polymer ?
#
loop_
_entity_poly.entity_id
_entity_poly.type
_entity_poly.pdbx_seq_one_letter_code
_entity_poly.pdbx_strand_id
1 'polypeptide(L)'
;MIRPLFTFPAAIALLALIAGCSSLLPKSREVTASPWQTYQDAQDAFDKIIPGQTTIAELRQMSLDPARNANIAILNYADVMRRFMLNQSFSINDLDNGVRDCVSAKVACRGFEINQSQVHRQRMGNVVLDVLGFQRETHTAGWRFNGLILLKDDIVVYKLTGGQPAIQQTEENQNPLGPVQAIGSKVTGISF
;
A
#
# COMPACT_ATOMS: atom_id res chain seq x y z
N MET A 1 -52.42 39.71 -33.31
CA MET A 1 -51.40 40.30 -32.41
C MET A 1 -51.00 39.24 -31.40
N ILE A 2 -49.72 38.88 -31.41
CA ILE A 2 -49.12 37.77 -30.65
C ILE A 2 -48.66 38.28 -29.29
N ARG A 3 -48.94 37.56 -28.21
CA ARG A 3 -48.15 37.63 -26.97
C ARG A 3 -48.21 36.28 -26.22
N PRO A 4 -47.06 35.60 -26.02
CA PRO A 4 -46.98 34.36 -25.28
C PRO A 4 -46.78 34.64 -23.79
N LEU A 5 -47.59 34.01 -22.95
CA LEU A 5 -47.38 33.90 -21.51
C LEU A 5 -47.50 32.40 -21.19
N PHE A 6 -46.63 31.88 -20.32
CA PHE A 6 -46.48 30.45 -19.92
C PHE A 6 -45.34 29.65 -20.59
N THR A 7 -44.08 30.01 -20.34
CA THR A 7 -42.94 29.06 -20.50
C THR A 7 -41.80 29.29 -19.49
N PHE A 8 -42.02 29.94 -18.35
CA PHE A 8 -40.93 30.25 -17.40
C PHE A 8 -40.63 29.24 -16.27
N PRO A 9 -41.49 28.30 -15.83
CA PRO A 9 -41.13 27.42 -14.71
C PRO A 9 -40.28 26.19 -15.11
N ALA A 10 -40.29 25.79 -16.39
CA ALA A 10 -39.56 24.60 -16.85
C ALA A 10 -38.04 24.83 -16.97
N ALA A 11 -37.61 26.04 -17.32
CA ALA A 11 -36.20 26.38 -17.51
C ALA A 11 -35.42 26.42 -16.17
N ILE A 12 -36.08 26.83 -15.08
CA ILE A 12 -35.46 26.95 -13.75
C ILE A 12 -35.26 25.56 -13.12
N ALA A 13 -36.20 24.63 -13.34
CA ALA A 13 -36.05 23.25 -12.87
C ALA A 13 -34.91 22.49 -13.58
N LEU A 14 -34.66 22.79 -14.86
CA LEU A 14 -33.56 22.19 -15.62
C LEU A 14 -32.19 22.71 -15.17
N LEU A 15 -32.07 23.99 -14.80
CA LEU A 15 -30.83 24.58 -14.26
C LEU A 15 -30.48 24.06 -12.85
N ALA A 16 -31.48 23.70 -12.04
CA ALA A 16 -31.25 23.13 -10.71
C ALA A 16 -30.68 21.69 -10.76
N LEU A 17 -30.96 20.92 -11.82
CA LEU A 17 -30.45 19.55 -12.00
C LEU A 17 -28.95 19.51 -12.36
N ILE A 18 -28.40 20.58 -12.94
CA ILE A 18 -26.99 20.63 -13.40
C ILE A 18 -26.03 21.10 -12.31
N ALA A 19 -26.53 21.80 -11.28
CA ALA A 19 -25.71 22.36 -10.21
C ALA A 19 -25.30 21.34 -9.12
N GLY A 20 -25.78 20.09 -9.19
CA GLY A 20 -25.63 19.10 -8.12
C GLY A 20 -24.41 18.18 -8.18
N CYS A 21 -23.60 18.18 -9.24
CA CYS A 21 -22.62 17.09 -9.48
C CYS A 21 -21.16 17.39 -9.13
N SER A 22 -20.82 18.57 -8.59
CA SER A 22 -19.42 18.94 -8.31
C SER A 22 -18.81 18.26 -7.07
N SER A 23 -19.60 17.63 -6.20
CA SER A 23 -19.12 17.01 -4.95
C SER A 23 -18.92 15.48 -5.03
N LEU A 24 -19.10 14.85 -6.20
CA LEU A 24 -19.14 13.39 -6.32
C LEU A 24 -17.81 12.76 -6.76
N LEU A 25 -16.67 13.36 -6.42
CA LEU A 25 -15.37 12.74 -6.70
C LEU A 25 -15.13 11.54 -5.77
N PRO A 26 -14.76 10.37 -6.32
CA PRO A 26 -14.51 9.20 -5.51
C PRO A 26 -13.28 9.41 -4.63
N LYS A 27 -13.47 9.24 -3.32
CA LYS A 27 -12.39 9.11 -2.35
C LYS A 27 -12.20 7.63 -2.04
N SER A 28 -10.96 7.17 -2.06
CA SER A 28 -10.62 5.80 -1.69
C SER A 28 -9.66 5.82 -0.50
N ARG A 29 -9.96 5.02 0.51
CA ARG A 29 -9.08 4.81 1.66
C ARG A 29 -8.68 3.35 1.67
N GLU A 30 -7.37 3.10 1.62
CA GLU A 30 -6.78 1.77 1.73
C GLU A 30 -6.11 1.68 3.11
N VAL A 31 -6.73 0.93 4.01
CA VAL A 31 -6.19 0.69 5.35
C VAL A 31 -5.97 -0.79 5.49
N THR A 32 -4.71 -1.16 5.63
CA THR A 32 -4.33 -2.52 6.02
C THR A 32 -4.63 -2.66 7.51
N ALA A 33 -5.33 -3.74 7.89
CA ALA A 33 -5.60 -4.02 9.30
C ALA A 33 -4.26 -4.06 10.07
N SER A 34 -4.10 -3.12 11.00
CA SER A 34 -2.85 -2.83 11.71
C SER A 34 -3.17 -2.47 13.15
N PRO A 35 -2.40 -2.95 14.14
CA PRO A 35 -2.50 -2.50 15.52
C PRO A 35 -1.95 -1.08 15.73
N TRP A 36 -1.28 -0.49 14.73
CA TRP A 36 -0.60 0.80 14.81
C TRP A 36 -1.31 1.88 14.00
N GLN A 37 -1.27 3.12 14.51
CA GLN A 37 -1.87 4.27 13.83
C GLN A 37 -0.85 5.02 12.99
N THR A 38 0.41 5.03 13.44
CA THR A 38 1.51 5.72 12.77
C THR A 38 2.65 4.78 12.43
N TYR A 39 3.50 5.20 11.47
CA TYR A 39 4.77 4.52 11.20
C TYR A 39 5.65 4.45 12.45
N GLN A 40 5.65 5.49 13.28
CA GLN A 40 6.47 5.54 14.48
C GLN A 40 6.04 4.51 15.51
N ASP A 41 4.74 4.29 15.71
CA ASP A 41 4.25 3.26 16.64
C ASP A 41 4.76 1.86 16.24
N ALA A 42 4.80 1.58 14.92
CA ALA A 42 5.32 0.34 14.39
C ALA A 42 6.84 0.22 14.58
N GLN A 43 7.57 1.31 14.33
CA GLN A 43 9.02 1.37 14.56
C GLN A 43 9.35 1.16 16.04
N ASP A 44 8.66 1.84 16.95
CA ASP A 44 8.84 1.72 18.41
C ASP A 44 8.55 0.30 18.92
N ALA A 45 7.58 -0.40 18.31
CA ALA A 45 7.32 -1.81 18.63
C ALA A 45 8.49 -2.71 18.19
N PHE A 46 9.04 -2.49 17.00
CA PHE A 46 10.19 -3.25 16.49
C PHE A 46 11.50 -2.91 17.20
N ASP A 47 11.65 -1.69 17.71
CA ASP A 47 12.85 -1.27 18.43
C ASP A 47 13.02 -2.02 19.75
N LYS A 48 11.91 -2.45 20.37
CA LYS A 48 11.90 -3.29 21.58
C LYS A 48 12.40 -4.72 21.36
N ILE A 49 12.48 -5.18 20.11
CA ILE A 49 12.94 -6.53 19.79
C ILE A 49 14.47 -6.56 19.88
N ILE A 50 15.01 -7.44 20.72
CA ILE A 50 16.44 -7.64 20.91
C ILE A 50 16.83 -9.02 20.33
N PRO A 51 17.56 -9.07 19.20
CA PRO A 51 18.06 -10.33 18.65
C PRO A 51 18.88 -11.10 19.69
N GLY A 52 18.68 -12.41 19.75
CA GLY A 52 19.28 -13.34 20.70
C GLY A 52 18.59 -13.42 22.06
N GLN A 53 17.62 -12.54 22.34
CA GLN A 53 16.90 -12.50 23.63
C GLN A 53 15.39 -12.62 23.45
N THR A 54 14.83 -11.85 22.51
CA THR A 54 13.39 -11.79 22.33
C THR A 54 12.82 -13.12 21.83
N THR A 55 11.79 -13.61 22.51
CA THR A 55 11.13 -14.88 22.19
C THR A 55 9.87 -14.66 21.35
N ILE A 56 9.41 -15.72 20.68
CA ILE A 56 8.12 -15.69 19.99
C ILE A 56 6.97 -15.31 20.93
N ALA A 57 7.01 -15.70 22.21
CA ALA A 57 5.97 -15.38 23.17
C ALA A 57 5.88 -13.87 23.45
N GLU A 58 7.03 -13.19 23.53
CA GLU A 58 7.10 -11.74 23.66
C GLU A 58 6.63 -11.03 22.39
N LEU A 59 6.97 -11.56 21.21
CA LEU A 59 6.42 -11.05 19.94
C LEU A 59 4.88 -11.09 19.94
N ARG A 60 4.27 -12.15 20.49
CA ARG A 60 2.80 -12.21 20.62
C ARG A 60 2.24 -11.08 21.50
N GLN A 61 2.95 -10.72 22.57
CA GLN A 61 2.55 -9.60 23.44
C GLN A 61 2.68 -8.25 22.74
N MET A 62 3.55 -8.14 21.74
CA MET A 62 3.75 -6.95 20.91
C MET A 62 2.83 -6.88 19.68
N SER A 63 1.81 -7.75 19.60
CA SER A 63 0.93 -7.88 18.41
C SER A 63 1.68 -8.28 17.12
N LEU A 64 2.79 -8.99 17.27
CA LEU A 64 3.63 -9.54 16.19
C LEU A 64 3.46 -11.06 16.08
N ASP A 65 2.20 -11.51 15.99
CA ASP A 65 1.84 -12.93 15.86
C ASP A 65 1.05 -13.18 14.58
N PRO A 66 1.54 -13.98 13.62
CA PRO A 66 0.82 -14.31 12.38
C PRO A 66 -0.48 -15.09 12.61
N ALA A 67 -0.64 -15.76 13.75
CA ALA A 67 -1.88 -16.48 14.06
C ALA A 67 -3.00 -15.54 14.56
N ARG A 68 -2.64 -14.36 15.09
CA ARG A 68 -3.60 -13.43 15.73
C ARG A 68 -3.76 -12.11 14.98
N ASN A 69 -2.74 -11.72 14.21
CA ASN A 69 -2.68 -10.43 13.55
C ASN A 69 -2.63 -10.64 12.04
N ALA A 70 -3.50 -9.95 11.32
CA ALA A 70 -3.53 -9.98 9.88
C ALA A 70 -2.26 -9.32 9.28
N ASN A 71 -1.99 -9.62 8.02
CA ASN A 71 -0.90 -8.99 7.24
C ASN A 71 0.51 -9.26 7.79
N ILE A 72 0.67 -10.40 8.48
CA ILE A 72 1.96 -10.99 8.84
C ILE A 72 2.09 -12.31 8.10
N ALA A 73 3.02 -12.40 7.14
CA ALA A 73 3.29 -13.61 6.40
C ALA A 73 4.35 -14.46 7.11
N ILE A 74 4.16 -15.79 7.09
CA ILE A 74 5.16 -16.73 7.57
C ILE A 74 6.03 -17.13 6.38
N LEU A 75 7.32 -16.85 6.49
CA LEU A 75 8.35 -17.24 5.53
C LEU A 75 9.01 -18.53 6.02
N ASN A 76 9.06 -19.54 5.16
CA ASN A 76 9.86 -20.73 5.42
C ASN A 76 11.32 -20.50 5.04
N TYR A 77 12.18 -21.49 5.31
CA TYR A 77 13.60 -21.45 4.94
C TYR A 77 13.87 -21.07 3.47
N ALA A 78 13.11 -21.60 2.52
CA ALA A 78 13.31 -21.32 1.10
C ALA A 78 12.92 -19.87 0.75
N ASP A 79 11.89 -19.33 1.39
CA ASP A 79 11.49 -17.93 1.24
C ASP A 79 12.56 -16.98 1.79
N VAL A 80 13.08 -17.27 2.98
CA VAL A 80 14.18 -16.52 3.60
C VAL A 80 15.41 -16.57 2.70
N MET A 81 15.83 -17.75 2.25
CA MET A 81 16.98 -17.93 1.38
C MET A 81 16.84 -17.13 0.07
N ARG A 82 15.68 -17.20 -0.59
CA ARG A 82 15.42 -16.42 -1.82
C ARG A 82 15.49 -14.90 -1.62
N ARG A 83 15.13 -14.41 -0.44
CA ARG A 83 15.14 -12.97 -0.13
C ARG A 83 16.56 -12.42 0.07
N PHE A 84 17.44 -13.22 0.69
CA PHE A 84 18.81 -12.79 0.99
C PHE A 84 19.84 -13.20 -0.08
N MET A 85 19.57 -14.26 -0.84
CA MET A 85 20.43 -14.72 -1.93
C MET A 85 19.96 -14.16 -3.27
N LEU A 86 20.05 -12.83 -3.41
CA LEU A 86 19.56 -12.10 -4.59
C LEU A 86 20.28 -12.48 -5.89
N ASN A 87 21.54 -12.92 -5.80
CA ASN A 87 22.38 -13.30 -6.94
C ASN A 87 23.31 -14.46 -6.59
N GLN A 88 23.75 -15.23 -7.60
CA GLN A 88 24.67 -16.38 -7.42
C GLN A 88 26.04 -16.01 -6.83
N SER A 89 26.41 -14.73 -6.88
CA SER A 89 27.69 -14.22 -6.34
C SER A 89 27.69 -14.01 -4.83
N PHE A 90 26.53 -14.04 -4.15
CA PHE A 90 26.44 -13.89 -2.69
C PHE A 90 26.55 -15.26 -2.02
N SER A 91 27.55 -15.40 -1.13
CA SER A 91 27.69 -16.56 -0.27
C SER A 91 26.95 -16.36 1.05
N ILE A 92 26.60 -17.46 1.72
CA ILE A 92 26.06 -17.46 3.09
C ILE A 92 27.02 -16.76 4.07
N ASN A 93 28.32 -16.77 3.77
CA ASN A 93 29.35 -16.10 4.58
C ASN A 93 29.35 -14.56 4.46
N ASP A 94 28.65 -14.02 3.47
CA ASP A 94 28.52 -12.57 3.28
C ASP A 94 27.26 -12.02 3.99
N LEU A 95 26.41 -12.92 4.52
CA LEU A 95 25.21 -12.56 5.26
C LEU A 95 25.54 -12.16 6.69
N ASP A 96 24.69 -11.30 7.25
CA ASP A 96 24.68 -11.00 8.68
C ASP A 96 24.61 -12.29 9.51
N ASN A 97 25.27 -12.29 10.67
CA ASN A 97 25.38 -13.48 11.52
C ASN A 97 24.00 -14.06 11.89
N GLY A 98 23.01 -13.22 12.18
CA GLY A 98 21.66 -13.68 12.53
C GLY A 98 20.93 -14.34 11.35
N VAL A 99 21.14 -13.81 10.14
CA VAL A 99 20.58 -14.40 8.91
C VAL A 99 21.27 -15.73 8.62
N ARG A 100 22.61 -15.78 8.72
CA ARG A 100 23.40 -17.00 8.54
C ARG A 100 22.97 -18.10 9.51
N ASP A 101 22.77 -17.75 10.77
CA ASP A 101 22.35 -18.69 11.80
C ASP A 101 20.96 -19.26 11.51
N CYS A 102 20.03 -18.43 11.03
CA CYS A 102 18.71 -18.89 10.61
C CYS A 102 18.83 -19.82 9.40
N VAL A 103 19.43 -19.37 8.30
CA VAL A 103 19.57 -20.16 7.06
C VAL A 103 20.27 -21.50 7.36
N SER A 104 21.33 -21.50 8.17
CA SER A 104 22.05 -22.72 8.54
C SER A 104 21.21 -23.71 9.37
N ALA A 105 20.20 -23.22 10.10
CA ALA A 105 19.28 -24.04 10.90
C ALA A 105 18.14 -24.70 10.09
N LYS A 106 18.03 -24.42 8.78
CA LYS A 106 17.08 -25.04 7.85
C LYS A 106 15.63 -24.99 8.37
N VAL A 107 15.03 -26.14 8.71
CA VAL A 107 13.61 -26.25 9.10
C VAL A 107 13.31 -25.50 10.41
N ALA A 108 14.31 -25.30 11.27
CA ALA A 108 14.15 -24.52 12.50
C ALA A 108 14.11 -23.00 12.24
N CYS A 109 14.43 -22.56 11.02
CA CYS A 109 14.36 -21.16 10.62
C CYS A 109 12.97 -20.80 10.10
N ARG A 110 12.40 -19.77 10.71
CA ARG A 110 11.13 -19.17 10.28
C ARG A 110 11.30 -17.66 10.20
N GLY A 111 10.77 -17.05 9.16
CA GLY A 111 10.66 -15.61 9.05
C GLY A 111 9.23 -15.15 9.25
N PHE A 112 9.05 -13.97 9.85
CA PHE A 112 7.80 -13.24 9.83
C PHE A 112 8.01 -11.96 9.03
N GLU A 113 7.22 -11.80 7.97
CA GLU A 113 7.18 -10.58 7.18
C GLU A 113 5.92 -9.78 7.53
N ILE A 114 6.12 -8.56 8.02
CA ILE A 114 5.06 -7.66 8.47
C ILE A 114 4.93 -6.56 7.42
N ASN A 115 3.76 -6.50 6.75
CA ASN A 115 3.47 -5.47 5.76
C ASN A 115 2.23 -4.71 6.19
N GLN A 116 2.42 -3.49 6.67
CA GLN A 116 1.32 -2.67 7.17
C GLN A 116 1.35 -1.27 6.58
N SER A 117 0.18 -0.72 6.31
CA SER A 117 0.07 0.55 5.61
C SER A 117 -1.27 1.22 5.92
N GLN A 118 -1.22 2.55 5.96
CA GLN A 118 -2.40 3.38 5.87
C GLN A 118 -2.18 4.38 4.75
N VAL A 119 -2.95 4.24 3.67
CA VAL A 119 -2.84 5.09 2.49
C VAL A 119 -4.20 5.67 2.17
N HIS A 120 -4.28 6.99 2.18
CA HIS A 120 -5.44 7.73 1.73
C HIS A 120 -5.20 8.26 0.32
N ARG A 121 -6.15 8.02 -0.58
CA ARG A 121 -6.09 8.49 -1.96
C ARG A 121 -7.34 9.30 -2.27
N GLN A 122 -7.14 10.57 -2.58
CA GLN A 122 -8.20 11.51 -2.92
C GLN A 122 -8.03 11.99 -4.35
N ARG A 123 -9.08 11.88 -5.16
CA ARG A 123 -9.13 12.50 -6.48
C ARG A 123 -9.53 13.96 -6.36
N MET A 124 -8.85 14.81 -7.10
CA MET A 124 -9.07 16.25 -7.19
C MET A 124 -9.28 16.66 -8.65
N GLY A 125 -9.91 17.81 -8.87
CA GLY A 125 -10.10 18.37 -10.21
C GLY A 125 -11.55 18.42 -10.68
N ASN A 126 -11.73 18.60 -11.99
CA ASN A 126 -13.06 18.76 -12.59
C ASN A 126 -13.72 17.39 -12.82
N VAL A 127 -14.88 17.18 -12.20
CA VAL A 127 -15.67 15.93 -12.30
C VAL A 127 -15.98 15.56 -13.76
N VAL A 128 -16.29 16.54 -14.61
CA VAL A 128 -16.63 16.28 -16.01
C VAL A 128 -15.41 15.80 -16.79
N LEU A 129 -14.24 16.42 -16.56
CA LEU A 129 -13.00 16.01 -17.22
C LEU A 129 -12.50 14.65 -16.71
N ASP A 130 -12.70 14.32 -15.42
CA ASP A 130 -12.34 13.00 -14.88
C ASP A 130 -13.27 11.88 -15.38
N VAL A 131 -14.59 12.13 -15.43
CA VAL A 131 -15.58 11.16 -15.96
C VAL A 131 -15.37 10.90 -17.44
N LEU A 132 -15.12 11.94 -18.24
CA LEU A 132 -14.83 11.80 -19.66
C LEU A 132 -13.39 11.33 -19.94
N GLY A 133 -12.57 11.18 -18.90
CA GLY A 133 -11.21 10.64 -18.97
C GLY A 133 -10.15 11.60 -19.50
N PHE A 134 -10.47 12.88 -19.69
CA PHE A 134 -9.56 13.89 -20.23
C PHE A 134 -8.47 14.32 -19.24
N GLN A 135 -8.81 14.46 -17.96
CA GLN A 135 -7.86 14.87 -16.93
C GLN A 135 -8.21 14.23 -15.59
N ARG A 136 -7.21 13.71 -14.91
CA ARG A 136 -7.33 13.12 -13.57
C ARG A 136 -6.15 13.54 -12.72
N GLU A 137 -6.43 14.16 -11.58
CA GLU A 137 -5.44 14.46 -10.56
C GLU A 137 -5.75 13.64 -9.30
N THR A 138 -4.75 12.94 -8.78
CA THR A 138 -4.90 12.08 -7.61
C THR A 138 -3.81 12.39 -6.60
N HIS A 139 -4.21 12.83 -5.40
CA HIS A 139 -3.28 12.96 -4.28
C HIS A 139 -3.35 11.70 -3.42
N THR A 140 -2.18 11.17 -3.09
CA THR A 140 -2.00 10.02 -2.23
C THR A 140 -1.14 10.43 -1.04
N ALA A 141 -1.68 10.26 0.17
CA ALA A 141 -1.00 10.55 1.43
C ALA A 141 -1.06 9.34 2.36
N GLY A 142 -0.04 9.11 3.18
CA GLY A 142 -0.06 8.00 4.13
C GLY A 142 1.30 7.54 4.60
N TRP A 143 1.38 6.29 5.03
CA TRP A 143 2.63 5.63 5.42
C TRP A 143 2.59 4.13 5.09
N ARG A 144 3.77 3.53 4.98
CA ARG A 144 3.98 2.08 4.81
C ARG A 144 5.11 1.63 5.70
N PHE A 145 4.91 0.52 6.38
CA PHE A 145 5.90 -0.15 7.21
C PHE A 145 6.12 -1.57 6.70
N ASN A 146 7.40 -1.93 6.57
CA ASN A 146 7.84 -3.25 6.17
C ASN A 146 8.82 -3.76 7.24
N GLY A 147 8.43 -4.82 7.94
CA GLY A 147 9.26 -5.47 8.94
C GLY A 147 9.58 -6.91 8.54
N LEU A 148 10.78 -7.37 8.88
CA LEU A 148 11.20 -8.75 8.76
C LEU A 148 11.85 -9.19 10.07
N ILE A 149 11.36 -10.29 10.62
CA ILE A 149 11.89 -10.93 11.81
C ILE A 149 12.28 -12.35 11.42
N LEU A 150 13.49 -12.79 11.75
CA LEU A 150 13.89 -14.19 11.61
C LEU A 150 14.02 -14.81 12.98
N LEU A 151 13.49 -16.02 13.10
CA LEU A 151 13.51 -16.83 14.31
C LEU A 151 14.24 -18.15 14.06
N LYS A 152 15.02 -18.56 15.06
CA LYS A 152 15.59 -19.89 15.19
C LYS A 152 15.17 -20.44 16.54
N ASP A 153 14.54 -21.61 16.55
CA ASP A 153 14.10 -22.28 17.79
C ASP A 153 13.27 -21.35 18.70
N ASP A 154 12.29 -20.64 18.11
CA ASP A 154 11.41 -19.66 18.78
C ASP A 154 12.10 -18.39 19.35
N ILE A 155 13.39 -18.19 19.09
CA ILE A 155 14.14 -16.99 19.49
C ILE A 155 14.43 -16.13 18.27
N VAL A 156 14.24 -14.82 18.37
CA VAL A 156 14.58 -13.87 17.31
C VAL A 156 16.09 -13.83 17.13
N VAL A 157 16.58 -14.12 15.93
CA VAL A 157 18.02 -14.05 15.59
C VAL A 157 18.36 -12.87 14.70
N TYR A 158 17.38 -12.32 14.00
CA TYR A 158 17.59 -11.17 13.13
C TYR A 158 16.31 -10.33 13.03
N LYS A 159 16.48 -9.01 12.90
CA LYS A 159 15.38 -8.07 12.62
C LYS A 159 15.82 -7.06 11.57
N LEU A 160 14.89 -6.68 10.72
CA LEU A 160 15.06 -5.64 9.72
C LEU A 160 13.76 -4.84 9.60
N THR A 161 13.85 -3.52 9.59
CA THR A 161 12.72 -2.63 9.35
C THR A 161 12.98 -1.75 8.13
N GLY A 162 11.91 -1.26 7.53
CA GLY A 162 11.94 -0.35 6.40
C GLY A 162 10.53 0.12 6.04
N GLY A 163 10.43 0.78 4.89
CA GLY A 163 9.17 1.30 4.37
C GLY A 163 9.24 2.80 4.11
N GLN A 164 8.10 3.46 4.19
CA GLN A 164 7.91 4.87 3.87
C GLN A 164 7.19 5.55 5.05
N PRO A 165 7.91 6.32 5.90
CA PRO A 165 7.28 6.98 7.06
C PRO A 165 6.28 8.06 6.65
N ALA A 166 6.50 8.69 5.50
CA ALA A 166 5.56 9.61 4.88
C ALA A 166 5.48 9.35 3.38
N ILE A 167 4.25 9.18 2.89
CA ILE A 167 3.90 9.11 1.48
C ILE A 167 3.17 10.40 1.17
N GLN A 168 3.66 11.12 0.16
CA GLN A 168 2.99 12.27 -0.45
C GLN A 168 3.26 12.19 -1.94
N GLN A 169 2.21 11.94 -2.73
CA GLN A 169 2.31 11.78 -4.17
C GLN A 169 1.14 12.49 -4.83
N THR A 170 1.43 13.23 -5.90
CA THR A 170 0.43 13.82 -6.79
C THR A 170 0.63 13.19 -8.16
N GLU A 171 -0.39 12.49 -8.63
CA GLU A 171 -0.40 11.89 -9.97
C GLU A 171 -1.36 12.68 -10.84
N GLU A 172 -0.85 13.30 -11.91
CA GLU A 172 -1.64 13.98 -12.92
C GLU A 172 -1.61 13.17 -14.21
N ASN A 173 -2.78 12.83 -14.73
CA ASN A 173 -2.96 12.14 -15.99
C ASN A 173 -3.82 13.00 -16.91
N GLN A 174 -3.30 13.34 -18.08
CA GLN A 174 -4.01 14.08 -19.12
C GLN A 174 -4.12 13.20 -20.37
N ASN A 175 -5.35 12.90 -20.82
CA ASN A 175 -5.62 12.21 -22.08
C ASN A 175 -6.33 13.17 -23.03
N PRO A 176 -5.60 13.96 -23.83
CA PRO A 176 -6.18 15.02 -24.64
C PRO A 176 -7.17 14.52 -25.71
N LEU A 177 -7.08 13.25 -26.14
CA LEU A 177 -8.06 12.66 -27.08
C LEU A 177 -9.16 11.85 -26.37
N GLY A 178 -9.17 11.77 -25.03
CA GLY A 178 -10.23 11.10 -24.28
C GLY A 178 -10.35 9.59 -24.60
N PRO A 179 -11.57 8.99 -24.54
CA PRO A 179 -11.77 7.55 -24.62
C PRO A 179 -11.27 6.88 -25.92
N VAL A 180 -11.22 7.61 -27.04
CA VAL A 180 -10.72 7.08 -28.31
C VAL A 180 -9.22 6.77 -28.29
N GLN A 181 -8.44 7.46 -27.45
CA GLN A 181 -7.01 7.17 -27.23
C GLN A 181 -6.81 5.85 -26.45
N ALA A 182 -7.68 5.55 -25.49
CA ALA A 182 -7.62 4.32 -24.69
C ALA A 182 -8.05 3.05 -25.46
N ILE A 183 -8.88 3.21 -26.50
CA ILE A 183 -9.31 2.11 -27.37
C ILE A 183 -8.22 1.77 -28.40
N GLY A 184 -7.50 2.77 -28.91
CA GLY A 184 -6.38 2.57 -29.85
C GLY A 184 -5.27 1.69 -29.29
N SER A 185 -4.87 1.88 -28.02
CA SER A 185 -3.82 1.09 -27.37
C SER A 185 -4.23 -0.34 -27.03
N LYS A 186 -5.51 -0.58 -26.67
CA LYS A 186 -6.00 -1.94 -26.40
C LYS A 186 -6.27 -2.77 -27.65
N VAL A 187 -6.62 -2.14 -28.77
CA VAL A 187 -6.91 -2.84 -30.04
C VAL A 187 -5.65 -3.10 -30.87
N THR A 188 -4.62 -2.24 -30.77
CA THR A 188 -3.40 -2.41 -31.56
C THR A 188 -2.31 -3.24 -30.86
N GLY A 189 -2.41 -3.47 -29.55
CA GLY A 189 -1.40 -4.25 -28.81
C GLY A 189 -0.03 -3.58 -28.75
N ILE A 190 0.07 -2.29 -29.09
CA ILE A 190 1.32 -1.52 -29.05
C ILE A 190 1.29 -0.67 -27.77
N SER A 191 1.98 -1.15 -26.74
CA SER A 191 2.37 -0.30 -25.60
C SER A 191 3.64 0.45 -25.99
N PHE A 192 3.57 1.78 -26.02
CA PHE A 192 4.76 2.65 -25.95
C PHE A 192 5.01 3.01 -24.49
#